data_AF-A0A8T7F591-F1
#
_entry.id   AF-A0A8T7F591-F1
#
_cell.length_a   1.000
_cell.length_b   1.000
_cell.length_c   1.000
_cell.angle_alpha   90.00
_cell.angle_beta   90.00
_cell.angle_gamma   90.00
#
_symmetry.space_group_name_H-M   'P 1'
#
loop_
_entity.id
_entity.type
_entity.pdbx_description
1 polymer ?
#
loop_
_entity_poly.entity_id
_entity_poly.type
_entity_poly.pdbx_seq_one_letter_code
_entity_poly.pdbx_strand_id
1 'polypeptide(L)'
;MVVNFETLVNEALQLSLEDQARLVTRIVTAMSRQHDESPLEDIEPLTDEEITEMLRPEPMTGAEIVAAGLTGGWADLGIADGAEWVQEQRFSRRSSIISRG
;
A
#
# COMPACT_ATOMS: atom_id res chain seq x y z
N MET A 1 -31.38 -31.16 -0.89
CA MET A 1 -32.24 -30.13 -1.49
C MET A 1 -31.42 -28.85 -1.51
N VAL A 2 -30.97 -28.39 -2.68
CA VAL A 2 -30.15 -27.17 -2.79
C VAL A 2 -31.13 -25.99 -2.83
N VAL A 3 -31.12 -25.16 -1.80
CA VAL A 3 -31.95 -23.96 -1.76
C VAL A 3 -31.23 -22.87 -2.56
N ASN A 4 -31.90 -22.32 -3.58
CA ASN A 4 -31.34 -21.24 -4.40
C ASN A 4 -31.35 -19.93 -3.61
N PHE A 5 -30.23 -19.20 -3.64
CA PHE A 5 -30.07 -17.89 -3.02
C PHE A 5 -31.15 -16.89 -3.48
N GLU A 6 -31.47 -16.88 -4.77
CA GLU A 6 -32.51 -15.98 -5.31
C GLU A 6 -33.89 -16.26 -4.72
N THR A 7 -34.20 -17.53 -4.47
CA THR A 7 -35.45 -17.94 -3.82
C THR A 7 -35.51 -17.42 -2.38
N LEU A 8 -34.41 -17.53 -1.63
CA LEU A 8 -34.33 -17.05 -0.26
C LEU A 8 -34.46 -15.52 -0.17
N VAL A 9 -33.85 -14.78 -1.10
CA VAL A 9 -33.96 -13.31 -1.13
C VAL A 9 -35.39 -12.89 -1.44
N ASN A 10 -36.02 -13.52 -2.43
CA ASN A 10 -37.40 -13.20 -2.79
C ASN A 10 -38.39 -13.52 -1.66
N GLU A 11 -38.19 -14.62 -0.94
CA GLU A 11 -39.00 -14.95 0.24
C GLU A 11 -38.78 -13.96 1.40
N ALA A 12 -37.52 -13.55 1.64
CA ALA A 12 -37.20 -12.56 2.66
C ALA A 12 -37.83 -11.18 2.37
N LEU A 13 -37.93 -10.79 1.10
CA LEU A 13 -38.58 -9.54 0.68
C LEU A 13 -40.10 -9.57 0.86
N GLN A 14 -40.72 -10.75 0.96
CA GLN A 14 -42.15 -10.89 1.24
C GLN A 14 -42.50 -10.85 2.73
N LEU A 15 -41.49 -10.80 3.62
CA LEU A 15 -41.71 -10.68 5.05
C LEU A 15 -42.25 -9.30 5.45
N SER A 16 -42.88 -9.23 6.62
CA SER A 16 -43.26 -7.96 7.24
C SER A 16 -42.01 -7.11 7.55
N LEU A 17 -42.16 -5.78 7.63
CA LEU A 17 -41.04 -4.89 7.96
C LEU A 17 -40.41 -5.23 9.33
N GLU A 18 -41.21 -5.69 10.29
CA GLU A 18 -40.72 -6.10 11.61
C GLU A 18 -39.85 -7.36 11.52
N ASP A 19 -40.28 -8.34 10.73
CA ASP A 19 -39.54 -9.58 10.52
C ASP A 19 -38.28 -9.36 9.66
N GLN A 20 -38.33 -8.45 8.68
CA GLN A 20 -37.16 -8.01 7.92
C GLN A 20 -36.13 -7.36 8.86
N ALA A 21 -36.54 -6.47 9.75
CA ALA A 21 -35.64 -5.83 10.71
C ALA A 21 -34.97 -6.86 11.64
N ARG A 22 -35.73 -7.85 12.13
CA ARG A 22 -35.20 -8.97 12.93
C ARG A 22 -34.22 -9.82 12.13
N LEU A 23 -34.55 -10.14 10.87
CA LEU A 23 -33.70 -10.92 9.97
C LEU A 23 -32.38 -10.20 9.69
N VAL A 24 -32.42 -8.92 9.33
CA VAL A 24 -31.23 -8.09 9.10
C VAL A 24 -30.38 -8.00 10.36
N THR A 25 -30.99 -7.75 11.52
CA THR A 25 -30.27 -7.70 12.80
C THR A 25 -29.55 -9.01 13.09
N ARG A 26 -30.21 -10.14 12.84
CA ARG A 26 -29.63 -11.48 13.02
C ARG A 26 -28.50 -11.77 12.04
N ILE A 27 -28.65 -11.37 10.77
CA ILE A 27 -27.62 -11.52 9.74
C ILE A 27 -26.41 -10.66 10.12
N VAL A 28 -26.59 -9.38 10.43
CA VAL A 28 -25.51 -8.49 10.85
C VAL A 28 -24.80 -9.05 12.08
N THR A 29 -25.54 -9.51 13.09
CA THR A 29 -24.96 -10.14 14.29
C THR A 29 -24.17 -11.41 13.95
N ALA A 30 -24.67 -12.24 13.03
CA ALA A 30 -23.98 -13.45 12.59
C ALA A 30 -22.72 -13.14 11.78
N MET A 31 -22.78 -12.12 10.90
CA MET A 31 -21.64 -11.65 10.11
C MET A 31 -20.58 -10.98 10.99
N SER A 32 -20.98 -10.19 11.99
CA SER A 32 -20.06 -9.60 12.95
C SER A 32 -19.33 -10.67 13.78
N ARG A 33 -20.01 -11.77 14.14
CA ARG A 33 -19.36 -12.93 14.80
C ARG A 33 -18.33 -13.63 13.91
N GLN A 34 -18.46 -13.57 12.59
CA GLN A 34 -17.45 -14.11 11.67
C GLN A 34 -16.22 -13.19 11.52
N HIS A 35 -16.32 -11.93 11.95
CA HIS A 35 -15.23 -10.95 11.91
C HIS A 35 -14.58 -10.68 13.27
N ASP A 36 -15.07 -11.31 14.35
CA ASP A 36 -14.53 -11.16 15.71
C ASP A 36 -13.41 -12.17 16.03
N GLU A 37 -13.20 -13.16 15.15
CA GLU A 37 -11.93 -13.89 15.09
C GLU A 37 -11.02 -13.16 14.09
N SER A 38 -10.49 -12.01 14.50
CA SER A 38 -9.30 -11.49 13.87
C SER A 38 -8.18 -12.47 14.20
N PRO A 39 -7.58 -13.21 13.24
CA PRO A 39 -6.51 -14.16 13.53
C PRO A 39 -5.17 -13.44 13.84
N LEU A 40 -5.26 -12.17 14.23
CA LEU A 40 -4.13 -11.30 14.54
C LEU A 40 -3.75 -11.36 16.04
N GLU A 41 -4.50 -12.08 16.87
CA GLU A 41 -4.18 -12.22 18.31
C GLU A 41 -2.88 -12.99 18.57
N ASP A 42 -2.37 -13.73 17.59
CA ASP A 42 -1.13 -14.52 17.66
C ASP A 42 -0.01 -14.00 16.73
N ILE A 43 -0.06 -12.74 16.27
CA ILE A 43 1.09 -12.16 15.56
C ILE A 43 2.07 -11.63 16.58
N GLU A 44 3.16 -12.38 16.78
CA GLU A 44 4.30 -11.89 17.54
C GLU A 44 4.82 -10.58 16.93
N PRO A 45 5.12 -9.55 17.75
CA PRO A 45 5.73 -8.33 17.25
C PRO A 45 7.08 -8.66 16.62
N LEU A 46 7.38 -8.03 15.47
CA LEU A 46 8.67 -8.20 14.81
C LEU A 46 9.82 -7.89 15.78
N THR A 47 10.83 -8.74 15.77
CA THR A 47 12.08 -8.50 16.48
C THR A 47 12.84 -7.34 15.85
N ASP A 48 13.71 -6.69 16.63
CA ASP A 48 14.56 -5.61 16.12
C ASP A 48 15.47 -6.09 14.98
N GLU A 49 15.91 -7.35 15.03
CA GLU A 49 16.69 -8.00 13.97
C GLU A 49 15.89 -8.16 12.67
N GLU A 50 14.62 -8.59 12.76
CA GLU A 50 13.74 -8.74 11.59
C GLU A 50 13.44 -7.39 10.96
N ILE A 51 13.15 -6.36 11.78
CA ILE A 51 12.95 -4.99 11.30
C ILE A 51 14.22 -4.51 10.59
N THR A 52 15.39 -4.75 11.17
CA THR A 52 16.67 -4.35 10.60
C THR A 52 16.94 -5.04 9.26
N GLU A 53 16.62 -6.32 9.14
CA GLU A 53 16.77 -7.06 7.89
C GLU A 53 15.79 -6.55 6.83
N MET A 54 14.53 -6.33 7.18
CA MET A 54 13.51 -5.80 6.26
C MET A 54 13.81 -4.38 5.77
N LEU A 55 14.47 -3.57 6.60
CA LEU A 55 14.87 -2.20 6.27
C LEU A 55 16.29 -2.11 5.67
N ARG A 56 16.97 -3.24 5.46
CA ARG A 56 18.31 -3.25 4.87
C ARG A 56 18.22 -2.71 3.43
N PRO A 57 18.89 -1.59 3.10
CA PRO A 57 18.89 -1.09 1.74
C PRO A 57 19.69 -2.04 0.84
N GLU A 58 19.10 -2.43 -0.30
CA GLU A 58 19.81 -3.12 -1.36
C GLU A 58 20.51 -2.08 -2.24
N PRO A 59 21.86 -2.01 -2.24
CA PRO A 59 22.57 -0.99 -2.98
C PRO A 59 22.45 -1.24 -4.48
N MET A 60 21.84 -0.29 -5.20
CA MET A 60 21.81 -0.27 -6.67
C MET A 60 22.86 0.72 -7.19
N THR A 61 23.50 0.38 -8.31
CA THR A 61 24.31 1.32 -9.08
C THR A 61 23.41 2.34 -9.77
N GLY A 62 23.97 3.50 -10.13
CA GLY A 62 23.23 4.53 -10.87
C GLY A 62 22.68 4.03 -12.21
N ALA A 63 23.37 3.12 -12.89
CA ALA A 63 22.90 2.53 -14.14
C ALA A 63 21.67 1.64 -13.94
N GLU A 64 21.66 0.86 -12.86
CA GLU A 64 20.52 -0.01 -12.50
C GLU A 64 19.30 0.81 -12.09
N ILE A 65 19.50 1.92 -11.37
CA ILE A 65 18.40 2.85 -10.99
C ILE A 65 17.72 3.43 -12.24
N VAL A 66 18.52 3.86 -13.22
CA VAL A 66 18.01 4.39 -14.49
C VAL A 66 17.30 3.29 -15.29
N ALA A 67 17.90 2.10 -15.39
CA ALA A 67 17.30 0.97 -16.09
C ALA A 67 15.97 0.50 -15.45
N ALA A 68 15.85 0.60 -14.12
CA ALA A 68 14.63 0.29 -13.37
C ALA A 68 13.57 1.40 -13.46
N GLY A 69 13.86 2.52 -14.13
CA GLY A 69 12.93 3.64 -14.25
C GLY A 69 12.65 4.37 -12.93
N LEU A 70 13.50 4.19 -11.92
CA LEU A 70 13.39 4.82 -10.59
C LEU A 70 13.91 6.27 -10.60
N THR A 71 13.59 7.00 -11.67
CA THR A 71 13.99 8.39 -11.92
C THR A 71 12.75 9.29 -11.95
N GLY A 72 12.87 10.55 -11.50
CA GLY A 72 11.79 11.55 -11.67
C GLY A 72 11.06 12.01 -10.39
N GLY A 73 11.52 11.63 -9.21
CA GLY A 73 10.91 12.05 -7.93
C GLY A 73 11.22 13.48 -7.45
N TRP A 74 11.64 14.40 -8.32
CA TRP A 74 12.16 15.73 -7.93
C TRP A 74 11.41 16.89 -8.60
N ALA A 75 10.21 16.61 -9.14
CA ALA A 75 9.40 17.60 -9.84
C ALA A 75 8.96 18.77 -8.93
N ASP A 76 8.72 18.49 -7.65
CA ASP A 76 8.44 19.48 -6.59
C ASP A 76 9.65 20.38 -6.31
N LEU A 77 10.85 19.89 -6.57
CA LEU A 77 12.11 20.65 -6.51
C LEU A 77 12.44 21.36 -7.84
N GLY A 78 11.52 21.32 -8.81
CA GLY A 78 11.71 21.92 -10.13
C GLY A 78 12.72 21.19 -11.02
N ILE A 79 13.07 19.95 -10.69
CA ILE A 79 14.05 19.15 -11.43
C ILE A 79 13.30 18.15 -12.31
N ALA A 80 13.24 18.45 -13.60
CA ALA A 80 12.56 17.63 -14.60
C ALA A 80 13.38 16.40 -15.03
N ASP A 81 14.70 16.56 -15.15
CA ASP A 81 15.64 15.48 -15.43
C ASP A 81 16.77 15.48 -14.38
N GLY A 82 16.74 14.47 -13.50
CA GLY A 82 17.74 14.32 -12.46
C GLY A 82 19.15 14.04 -12.99
N ALA A 83 19.28 13.39 -14.16
CA ALA A 83 20.58 13.11 -14.76
C ALA A 83 21.19 14.40 -15.34
N GLU A 84 20.40 15.23 -16.00
CA GLU A 84 20.82 16.55 -16.47
C GLU A 84 21.26 17.44 -15.30
N TRP A 85 20.46 17.49 -14.24
CA TRP A 85 20.79 18.26 -13.03
C TRP A 85 22.10 17.82 -12.38
N VAL A 86 22.35 16.51 -12.25
CA VAL A 86 23.63 15.99 -11.73
C VAL A 86 24.81 16.40 -12.61
N GLN A 87 24.66 16.38 -13.94
CA GLN A 87 25.71 16.83 -14.85
C GLN A 87 26.01 18.32 -14.69
N GLU A 88 24.98 19.15 -14.57
CA GLU A 88 25.11 20.59 -14.34
C GLU A 88 25.83 20.90 -13.02
N GLN A 89 25.51 20.17 -11.94
CA GLN A 89 26.21 20.27 -10.66
C GLN A 89 27.69 19.87 -10.77
N ARG A 90 27.99 18.78 -11.50
CA ARG A 90 29.39 18.35 -11.75
C ARG A 90 30.17 19.37 -12.56
N PHE A 91 29.54 20.01 -13.55
CA PHE A 91 30.15 21.08 -14.33
C PHE A 91 30.42 22.31 -13.46
N SER A 92 29.41 22.76 -12.71
CA SER A 92 29.50 23.91 -11.80
C SER A 92 30.63 23.76 -10.77
N ARG A 93 30.77 22.58 -10.17
CA ARG A 93 31.87 22.28 -9.24
C ARG A 93 33.24 22.39 -9.88
N ARG A 94 33.43 21.84 -11.10
CA ARG A 94 34.69 21.94 -11.85
C ARG A 94 35.03 23.39 -12.19
N SER A 95 34.06 24.16 -12.65
CA SER A 95 34.25 25.58 -12.99
C SER A 95 34.56 26.44 -11.75
N SER A 96 33.93 26.17 -10.60
CA SER A 96 34.18 26.89 -9.34
C SER A 96 35.55 26.60 -8.72
N ILE A 97 36.11 25.42 -8.98
CA ILE A 97 37.47 25.04 -8.56
C ILE A 97 38.50 25.81 -9.39
N ILE A 98 38.25 25.96 -10.69
CA ILE A 98 39.14 26.67 -11.62
C ILE A 98 39.13 28.18 -11.37
N SER A 99 38.02 28.77 -10.91
CA SER A 99 37.92 30.23 -10.68
C SER A 99 38.43 30.70 -9.30
N ARG A 100 38.88 29.80 -8.42
CA ARG A 100 39.37 30.11 -7.06
C ARG A 100 40.86 29.79 -6.85
N GLY A 101 41.56 29.31 -7.88
CA GLY A 101 43.02 29.15 -7.91
C GLY A 101 43.67 30.23 -8.75
#